data_AF-A0A5E4W2I8-F1
#
_entry.id   AF-A0A5E4W2I8-F1
#
_cell.length_a   1.000
_cell.length_b   1.000
_cell.length_c   1.000
_cell.angle_alpha   90.00
_cell.angle_beta   90.00
_cell.angle_gamma   90.00
#
_symmetry.space_group_name_H-M   'P 1'
#
loop_
_entity.id
_entity.type
_entity.pdbx_description
1 polymer ?
#
loop_
_entity_poly.entity_id
_entity_poly.type
_entity_poly.pdbx_seq_one_letter_code
_entity_poly.pdbx_strand_id
1 'polypeptide(L)'
;MTRRIRLMHAGAIGLVVLAIGGCASPYSRGLDAEKWVRSDVIPLEKSQPERALALLRQRFDDECVPTERLGKSSFRAALRGTSRENNNLACQAYNEEIAWLLYSTGQYQKAIPHLTQVWWSRETARTYNETDCLKLSYLGVYDSVRTTVPFSKAYFDTLDRAQNASAGKFLHKAYLCELKMYTSPENPSTRDAFAAAARKYFGEQAERDVRTYVDVIHVKMAAASYNLVVGNGALGQGYRESAGRYAKAAELYRNAIVASQRLGLDRPLNGQPSPYVAHLGTLVAEADRSVQVNSSLAVQYNE
;
A
#
# COMPACT_ATOMS: atom_id res chain seq x y z
N MET A 1 -74.69 -14.11 -33.42
CA MET A 1 -74.87 -15.27 -34.32
C MET A 1 -73.58 -15.49 -35.09
N THR A 2 -73.04 -16.72 -35.05
CA THR A 2 -72.18 -17.40 -36.06
C THR A 2 -70.88 -16.72 -36.52
N ARG A 3 -69.70 -17.34 -36.61
CA ARG A 3 -69.30 -18.76 -36.53
C ARG A 3 -67.78 -18.85 -36.36
N ARG A 4 -67.35 -19.91 -35.67
CA ARG A 4 -65.98 -20.42 -35.47
C ARG A 4 -65.21 -20.63 -36.78
N ILE A 5 -63.87 -20.53 -36.78
CA ILE A 5 -62.93 -21.57 -37.29
C ILE A 5 -61.66 -21.59 -36.41
N ARG A 6 -61.17 -22.80 -36.19
CA ARG A 6 -60.07 -23.26 -35.32
C ARG A 6 -58.76 -23.46 -36.11
N LEU A 7 -57.64 -23.38 -35.38
CA LEU A 7 -56.40 -24.20 -35.49
C LEU A 7 -55.47 -24.01 -36.72
N MET A 8 -54.20 -23.61 -36.51
CA MET A 8 -53.03 -24.51 -36.33
C MET A 8 -51.68 -23.74 -36.41
N HIS A 9 -50.81 -24.02 -35.44
CA HIS A 9 -49.33 -24.16 -35.47
C HIS A 9 -48.47 -23.22 -36.34
N ALA A 10 -47.51 -22.53 -35.70
CA ALA A 10 -46.06 -22.74 -35.90
C ALA A 10 -45.20 -21.71 -35.16
N GLY A 11 -44.13 -22.19 -34.50
CA GLY A 11 -42.85 -21.50 -34.46
C GLY A 11 -42.57 -20.56 -33.28
N ALA A 12 -41.66 -21.02 -32.40
CA ALA A 12 -40.51 -20.31 -31.80
C ALA A 12 -40.66 -18.80 -31.49
N ILE A 13 -40.29 -18.30 -30.31
CA ILE A 13 -38.89 -18.26 -29.83
C ILE A 13 -38.94 -18.22 -28.30
N GLY A 14 -38.46 -19.30 -27.67
CA GLY A 14 -37.98 -19.23 -26.29
C GLY A 14 -36.65 -18.49 -26.30
N LEU A 15 -36.64 -17.28 -25.75
CA LEU A 15 -35.41 -16.55 -25.45
C LEU A 15 -34.70 -17.28 -24.31
N VAL A 16 -33.88 -18.27 -24.69
CA VAL A 16 -32.83 -18.79 -23.82
C VAL A 16 -31.83 -17.64 -23.65
N VAL A 17 -31.90 -16.95 -22.52
CA VAL A 17 -30.79 -16.13 -22.04
C VAL A 17 -29.67 -17.12 -21.73
N LEU A 18 -28.82 -17.37 -22.72
CA LEU A 18 -27.49 -17.91 -22.52
C LEU A 18 -26.79 -16.92 -21.57
N ALA A 19 -26.75 -17.28 -20.30
CA ALA A 19 -25.77 -16.76 -19.37
C ALA A 19 -24.41 -17.15 -19.96
N ILE A 20 -23.85 -16.25 -20.76
CA ILE A 20 -22.45 -16.29 -21.14
C ILE A 20 -21.71 -16.03 -19.83
N GLY A 21 -21.47 -17.10 -19.08
CA GLY A 21 -20.43 -17.17 -18.07
C GLY A 21 -19.09 -17.04 -18.78
N GLY A 22 -18.84 -15.86 -19.36
CA GLY A 22 -17.49 -15.43 -19.63
C GLY A 22 -16.79 -15.53 -18.31
N CYS A 23 -15.76 -16.37 -18.24
CA CYS A 23 -14.91 -16.48 -17.07
C CYS A 23 -14.22 -15.12 -16.91
N ALA A 24 -14.90 -14.19 -16.25
CA ALA A 24 -14.37 -12.89 -15.88
C ALA A 24 -13.10 -13.18 -15.11
N SER A 25 -11.96 -12.68 -15.62
CA SER A 25 -10.69 -12.93 -14.98
C SER A 25 -10.71 -12.36 -13.56
N PRO A 26 -9.95 -12.90 -12.60
CA PRO A 26 -9.90 -12.34 -11.26
C PRO A 26 -9.57 -10.84 -11.25
N TYR A 27 -8.79 -10.38 -12.24
CA TYR A 27 -8.45 -8.98 -12.41
C TYR A 27 -9.67 -8.11 -12.74
N SER A 28 -10.57 -8.56 -13.61
CA SER A 28 -11.79 -7.79 -13.93
C SER A 28 -12.72 -7.69 -12.71
N ARG A 29 -12.81 -8.75 -11.90
CA ARG A 29 -13.58 -8.73 -10.64
C ARG A 29 -13.05 -7.69 -9.65
N GLY A 30 -11.74 -7.54 -9.54
CA GLY A 30 -11.12 -6.49 -8.71
C GLY A 30 -11.51 -5.08 -9.18
N LEU A 31 -11.43 -4.82 -10.48
CA LEU A 31 -11.82 -3.53 -11.06
C LEU A 31 -13.31 -3.22 -10.86
N ASP A 32 -14.17 -4.23 -11.00
CA ASP A 32 -15.62 -4.07 -10.76
C ASP A 32 -15.90 -3.72 -9.29
N ALA A 33 -15.19 -4.37 -8.36
CA ALA A 33 -15.29 -4.07 -6.93
C ALA A 33 -14.84 -2.64 -6.61
N GLU A 34 -13.69 -2.21 -7.14
CA GLU A 34 -13.21 -0.83 -6.98
C GLU A 34 -14.21 0.18 -7.55
N LYS A 35 -14.77 -0.10 -8.73
CA LYS A 35 -15.77 0.76 -9.36
C LYS A 35 -17.03 0.87 -8.50
N TRP A 36 -17.50 -0.24 -7.96
CA TRP A 36 -18.66 -0.27 -7.06
C TRP A 36 -18.39 0.50 -5.75
N VAL A 37 -17.22 0.32 -5.14
CA VAL A 37 -16.81 1.10 -3.96
C VAL A 37 -16.88 2.60 -4.26
N ARG A 38 -16.30 3.03 -5.39
CA ARG A 38 -16.30 4.43 -5.82
C ARG A 38 -17.70 4.99 -6.01
N SER A 39 -18.64 4.22 -6.55
CA SER A 39 -20.00 4.70 -6.84
C SER A 39 -20.93 4.66 -5.63
N ASP A 40 -20.84 3.62 -4.82
CA ASP A 40 -21.90 3.29 -3.84
C ASP A 40 -21.44 3.51 -2.39
N VAL A 41 -20.13 3.44 -2.12
CA VAL A 41 -19.56 3.55 -0.76
C VAL A 41 -18.97 4.93 -0.54
N ILE A 42 -18.05 5.39 -1.41
CA ILE A 42 -17.34 6.67 -1.26
C ILE A 42 -18.30 7.86 -1.02
N PRO A 43 -19.42 8.01 -1.75
CA PRO A 43 -20.33 9.13 -1.53
C PRO A 43 -21.00 9.14 -0.15
N LEU A 44 -21.07 7.98 0.51
CA LEU A 44 -21.70 7.83 1.82
C LEU A 44 -20.70 8.03 2.98
N GLU A 45 -19.40 7.86 2.77
CA GLU A 45 -18.39 7.80 3.86
C GLU A 45 -18.45 8.99 4.81
N LYS A 46 -18.60 10.21 4.28
CA LYS A 46 -18.61 11.44 5.10
C LYS A 46 -19.94 11.70 5.78
N SER A 47 -21.06 11.39 5.12
CA SER A 47 -22.40 11.76 5.59
C SER A 47 -23.08 10.65 6.40
N GLN A 48 -22.81 9.39 6.07
CA GLN A 48 -23.43 8.19 6.62
C GLN A 48 -22.40 7.05 6.75
N PRO A 49 -21.31 7.23 7.53
CA PRO A 49 -20.22 6.25 7.62
C PRO A 49 -20.68 4.85 8.06
N GLU A 50 -21.64 4.77 9.00
CA GLU A 50 -22.17 3.49 9.46
C GLU A 50 -22.98 2.76 8.37
N ARG A 51 -23.69 3.51 7.51
CA ARG A 51 -24.39 2.94 6.36
C ARG A 51 -23.40 2.46 5.30
N ALA A 52 -22.36 3.24 5.03
CA ALA A 52 -21.28 2.87 4.11
C ALA A 52 -20.60 1.57 4.57
N LEU A 53 -20.27 1.48 5.87
CA LEU A 53 -19.67 0.30 6.47
C LEU A 53 -20.60 -0.92 6.42
N ALA A 54 -21.89 -0.75 6.71
CA ALA A 54 -22.88 -1.83 6.65
C ALA A 54 -23.05 -2.37 5.21
N LEU A 55 -23.16 -1.47 4.22
CA LEU A 55 -23.25 -1.83 2.81
C LEU A 55 -22.03 -2.63 2.35
N LEU A 56 -20.84 -2.16 2.74
CA LEU A 56 -19.58 -2.79 2.40
C LEU A 56 -19.40 -4.15 3.08
N ARG A 57 -19.80 -4.29 4.34
CA ARG A 57 -19.80 -5.57 5.06
C ARG A 57 -20.75 -6.57 4.45
N GLN A 58 -21.97 -6.15 4.11
CA GLN A 58 -22.92 -7.01 3.41
C GLN A 58 -22.31 -7.51 2.10
N ARG A 59 -21.74 -6.61 1.28
CA ARG A 59 -21.09 -6.97 0.03
C ARG A 59 -19.92 -7.94 0.24
N PHE A 60 -19.13 -7.69 1.28
CA PHE A 60 -18.02 -8.55 1.67
C PHE A 60 -18.53 -9.96 2.04
N ASP A 61 -19.54 -10.08 2.89
CA ASP A 61 -20.05 -11.37 3.38
C ASP A 61 -20.74 -12.18 2.27
N ASP A 62 -21.41 -11.50 1.33
CA ASP A 62 -22.02 -12.13 0.16
C ASP A 62 -20.94 -12.76 -0.76
N GLU A 63 -19.87 -12.01 -1.04
CA GLU A 63 -18.87 -12.38 -2.04
C GLU A 63 -17.64 -13.12 -1.51
N CYS A 64 -17.35 -13.03 -0.20
CA CYS A 64 -16.07 -13.42 0.41
C CYS A 64 -16.22 -14.39 1.58
N VAL A 65 -15.10 -14.94 2.04
CA VAL A 65 -15.03 -15.79 3.26
C VAL A 65 -14.56 -14.93 4.44
N PRO A 66 -15.07 -15.15 5.68
CA PRO A 66 -14.69 -14.37 6.86
C PRO A 66 -13.17 -14.32 7.07
N THR A 67 -12.67 -13.13 7.40
CA THR A 67 -11.28 -12.67 7.15
C THR A 67 -10.28 -12.89 8.26
N GLU A 68 -10.65 -13.44 9.41
CA GLU A 68 -9.95 -13.09 10.66
C GLU A 68 -8.44 -13.39 10.71
N ARG A 69 -7.80 -14.16 9.81
CA ARG A 69 -6.37 -14.54 9.95
C ARG A 69 -5.54 -14.79 8.67
N LEU A 70 -5.80 -14.18 7.52
CA LEU A 70 -5.29 -14.78 6.26
C LEU A 70 -4.48 -13.85 5.35
N GLY A 71 -3.16 -13.70 5.48
CA GLY A 71 -2.33 -12.95 4.49
C GLY A 71 -2.49 -13.33 3.01
N LYS A 72 -1.97 -12.59 2.01
CA LYS A 72 -2.31 -12.79 0.56
C LYS A 72 -2.36 -14.24 0.09
N SER A 73 -1.33 -15.01 0.43
CA SER A 73 -1.21 -16.44 0.10
C SER A 73 -2.23 -17.29 0.85
N SER A 74 -2.48 -16.96 2.12
CA SER A 74 -3.50 -17.58 2.98
C SER A 74 -4.93 -17.18 2.61
N PHE A 75 -5.16 -15.96 2.11
CA PHE A 75 -6.48 -15.47 1.67
C PHE A 75 -6.89 -16.21 0.40
N ARG A 76 -6.02 -16.23 -0.61
CA ARG A 76 -6.23 -17.05 -1.80
C ARG A 76 -6.30 -18.55 -1.45
N ALA A 77 -5.46 -19.03 -0.53
CA ALA A 77 -5.52 -20.43 -0.11
C ALA A 77 -6.82 -20.77 0.63
N ALA A 78 -7.38 -19.86 1.43
CA ALA A 78 -8.66 -20.06 2.10
C ALA A 78 -9.84 -20.02 1.13
N LEU A 79 -9.71 -19.27 0.03
CA LEU A 79 -10.68 -19.29 -1.05
C LEU A 79 -10.46 -20.45 -2.03
N ARG A 80 -9.32 -21.14 -1.99
CA ARG A 80 -8.94 -22.16 -2.96
C ARG A 80 -9.94 -23.31 -2.97
N GLY A 81 -10.44 -23.66 -4.14
CA GLY A 81 -11.44 -24.72 -4.29
C GLY A 81 -12.85 -24.35 -3.81
N THR A 82 -13.07 -23.09 -3.43
CA THR A 82 -14.42 -22.55 -3.18
C THR A 82 -14.95 -21.86 -4.44
N SER A 83 -16.27 -21.70 -4.55
CA SER A 83 -16.88 -20.90 -5.61
C SER A 83 -16.44 -19.42 -5.61
N ARG A 84 -15.83 -18.95 -4.50
CA ARG A 84 -15.37 -17.57 -4.28
C ARG A 84 -13.91 -17.34 -4.67
N GLU A 85 -13.15 -18.36 -5.07
CA GLU A 85 -11.73 -18.20 -5.45
C GLU A 85 -11.51 -17.10 -6.50
N ASN A 86 -12.40 -17.03 -7.48
CA ASN A 86 -12.33 -16.05 -8.57
C ASN A 86 -12.56 -14.59 -8.10
N ASN A 87 -13.09 -14.40 -6.88
CA ASN A 87 -13.36 -13.07 -6.29
C ASN A 87 -12.24 -12.57 -5.38
N ASN A 88 -11.10 -13.27 -5.29
CA ASN A 88 -10.01 -12.92 -4.37
C ASN A 88 -9.59 -11.44 -4.44
N LEU A 89 -9.51 -10.84 -5.64
CA LEU A 89 -9.14 -9.43 -5.80
C LEU A 89 -10.27 -8.47 -5.39
N ALA A 90 -11.54 -8.81 -5.68
CA ALA A 90 -12.70 -8.04 -5.20
C ALA A 90 -12.74 -8.01 -3.67
N CYS A 91 -12.54 -9.16 -3.03
CA CYS A 91 -12.49 -9.29 -1.59
C CYS A 91 -11.33 -8.52 -0.94
N GLN A 92 -10.19 -8.42 -1.63
CA GLN A 92 -9.08 -7.56 -1.16
C GLN A 92 -9.49 -6.08 -1.17
N ALA A 93 -10.10 -5.61 -2.25
CA ALA A 93 -10.58 -4.22 -2.36
C ALA A 93 -11.62 -3.91 -1.27
N TYR A 94 -12.60 -4.78 -1.06
CA TYR A 94 -13.60 -4.61 -0.01
C TYR A 94 -12.98 -4.58 1.39
N ASN A 95 -12.06 -5.49 1.72
CA ASN A 95 -11.41 -5.50 3.02
C ASN A 95 -10.54 -4.26 3.25
N GLU A 96 -9.83 -3.78 2.22
CA GLU A 96 -9.06 -2.53 2.29
C GLU A 96 -9.96 -1.32 2.55
N GLU A 97 -11.15 -1.30 1.93
CA GLU A 97 -12.12 -0.22 2.14
C GLU A 97 -12.77 -0.30 3.53
N ILE A 98 -13.04 -1.49 4.07
CA ILE A 98 -13.51 -1.66 5.45
C ILE A 98 -12.45 -1.13 6.42
N ALA A 99 -11.18 -1.46 6.17
CA ALA A 99 -10.06 -0.98 6.97
C ALA A 99 -9.96 0.55 6.94
N TRP A 100 -10.12 1.17 5.78
CA TRP A 100 -10.16 2.63 5.64
C TRP A 100 -11.29 3.26 6.44
N LEU A 101 -12.53 2.79 6.27
CA LEU A 101 -13.70 3.35 6.95
C LEU A 101 -13.58 3.25 8.47
N LEU A 102 -13.12 2.10 8.98
CA LEU A 102 -12.91 1.92 10.42
C LEU A 102 -11.79 2.83 10.94
N TYR A 103 -10.71 3.01 10.18
CA TYR A 103 -9.62 3.93 10.53
C TYR A 103 -10.08 5.39 10.54
N SER A 104 -10.71 5.85 9.47
CA SER A 104 -11.12 7.25 9.29
C SER A 104 -12.23 7.68 10.26
N THR A 105 -13.04 6.74 10.73
CA THR A 105 -14.08 6.97 11.75
C THR A 105 -13.60 6.76 13.20
N GLY A 106 -12.31 6.47 13.40
CA GLY A 106 -11.73 6.30 14.73
C GLY A 106 -12.05 4.97 15.42
N GLN A 107 -12.61 4.00 14.71
CA GLN A 107 -12.92 2.65 15.22
C GLN A 107 -11.66 1.75 15.22
N TYR A 108 -10.57 2.22 15.83
CA TYR A 108 -9.24 1.63 15.71
C TYR A 108 -9.17 0.16 16.10
N GLN A 109 -9.80 -0.23 17.22
CA GLN A 109 -9.79 -1.63 17.67
C GLN A 109 -10.42 -2.57 16.63
N LYS A 110 -11.49 -2.14 15.97
CA LYS A 110 -12.15 -2.91 14.91
C LYS A 110 -11.34 -2.89 13.61
N ALA A 111 -10.57 -1.84 13.35
CA ALA A 111 -9.74 -1.71 12.16
C ALA A 111 -8.54 -2.67 12.16
N ILE A 112 -7.99 -3.02 13.34
CA ILE A 112 -6.79 -3.87 13.48
C ILE A 112 -6.83 -5.15 12.63
N PRO A 113 -7.84 -6.04 12.72
CA PRO A 113 -7.85 -7.28 11.95
C PRO A 113 -7.84 -7.02 10.44
N HIS A 114 -8.60 -6.03 9.98
CA HIS A 114 -8.65 -5.66 8.55
C HIS A 114 -7.32 -5.06 8.09
N LEU A 115 -6.71 -4.14 8.84
CA LEU A 115 -5.42 -3.56 8.48
C LEU A 115 -4.27 -4.57 8.57
N THR A 116 -4.31 -5.49 9.53
CA THR A 116 -3.33 -6.59 9.64
C THR A 116 -3.43 -7.49 8.40
N GLN A 117 -4.65 -7.75 7.97
CA GLN A 117 -4.93 -8.49 6.74
C GLN A 117 -4.39 -7.77 5.50
N VAL A 118 -4.58 -6.45 5.40
CA VAL A 118 -4.00 -5.61 4.33
C VAL A 118 -2.47 -5.61 4.40
N TRP A 119 -1.90 -5.56 5.60
CA TRP A 119 -0.45 -5.63 5.78
C TRP A 119 0.09 -6.92 5.20
N TRP A 120 -0.46 -8.07 5.60
CA TRP A 120 -0.04 -9.36 5.08
C TRP A 120 -0.42 -9.57 3.61
N SER A 121 -1.33 -8.78 3.06
CA SER A 121 -1.66 -8.84 1.63
C SER A 121 -0.59 -8.15 0.77
N ARG A 122 -0.04 -7.05 1.28
CA ARG A 122 0.92 -6.19 0.59
C ARG A 122 2.36 -6.53 0.90
N GLU A 123 2.64 -6.97 2.12
CA GLU A 123 3.99 -7.21 2.60
C GLU A 123 4.26 -8.69 2.84
N THR A 124 5.27 -9.21 2.14
CA THR A 124 5.76 -10.58 2.35
C THR A 124 6.89 -10.63 3.35
N ALA A 125 7.60 -9.50 3.56
CA ALA A 125 8.68 -9.42 4.51
C ALA A 125 8.17 -9.34 5.95
N ARG A 126 8.55 -10.32 6.76
CA ARG A 126 8.24 -10.36 8.20
C ARG A 126 9.17 -9.47 9.04
N THR A 127 10.13 -8.82 8.40
CA THR A 127 11.28 -8.13 9.00
C THR A 127 11.48 -6.76 8.34
N TYR A 128 12.09 -5.80 9.03
CA TYR A 128 12.19 -4.39 8.57
C TYR A 128 13.12 -4.16 7.36
N ASN A 129 13.98 -5.12 7.05
CA ASN A 129 14.99 -5.10 5.99
C ASN A 129 14.42 -4.94 4.57
N GLU A 130 13.13 -5.20 4.35
CA GLU A 130 12.45 -4.90 3.09
C GLU A 130 11.31 -3.92 3.36
N THR A 131 11.69 -2.64 3.44
CA THR A 131 10.74 -1.54 3.55
C THR A 131 10.29 -1.11 2.14
N ASP A 132 9.36 -1.90 1.56
CA ASP A 132 8.72 -1.62 0.27
C ASP A 132 7.56 -0.63 0.46
N CYS A 133 7.91 0.65 0.52
CA CYS A 133 6.94 1.72 0.78
C CYS A 133 5.92 1.91 -0.33
N LEU A 134 6.22 1.47 -1.55
CA LEU A 134 5.25 1.51 -2.66
C LEU A 134 4.07 0.59 -2.36
N LYS A 135 4.33 -0.62 -1.83
CA LYS A 135 3.25 -1.53 -1.42
C LYS A 135 2.47 -1.02 -0.20
N LEU A 136 3.09 -0.17 0.61
CA LEU A 136 2.49 0.40 1.83
C LEU A 136 2.05 1.86 1.68
N SER A 137 1.85 2.31 0.44
CA SER A 137 1.68 3.72 0.07
C SER A 137 0.29 4.29 0.35
N TYR A 138 -0.80 3.61 -0.01
CA TYR A 138 -2.17 4.14 0.15
C TYR A 138 -3.13 3.10 0.68
N LEU A 139 -4.01 3.47 1.61
CA LEU A 139 -5.05 2.59 2.17
C LEU A 139 -6.40 2.83 1.51
N GLY A 140 -7.14 1.76 1.23
CA GLY A 140 -8.45 1.81 0.60
C GLY A 140 -8.37 1.89 -0.93
N VAL A 141 -9.52 1.97 -1.59
CA VAL A 141 -9.56 2.15 -3.05
C VAL A 141 -8.99 3.53 -3.39
N TYR A 142 -8.07 3.57 -4.36
CA TYR A 142 -7.35 4.79 -4.71
C TYR A 142 -8.31 5.90 -5.17
N ASP A 143 -8.52 6.93 -4.36
CA ASP A 143 -9.28 8.13 -4.73
C ASP A 143 -8.45 9.36 -4.37
N SER A 144 -8.20 10.24 -5.33
CA SER A 144 -7.27 11.36 -5.17
C SER A 144 -7.69 12.34 -4.06
N VAL A 145 -8.98 12.37 -3.70
CA VAL A 145 -9.49 13.21 -2.59
C VAL A 145 -9.26 12.53 -1.24
N ARG A 146 -9.08 11.21 -1.20
CA ARG A 146 -8.88 10.40 0.01
C ARG A 146 -7.40 10.14 0.32
N THR A 147 -6.49 10.29 -0.65
CA THR A 147 -5.05 10.06 -0.48
C THR A 147 -4.38 11.11 0.41
N THR A 148 -4.59 10.99 1.72
CA THR A 148 -4.06 11.92 2.73
C THR A 148 -3.13 11.25 3.73
N VAL A 149 -3.26 9.93 3.93
CA VAL A 149 -2.46 9.17 4.91
C VAL A 149 -1.98 7.86 4.28
N PRO A 150 -0.66 7.58 4.29
CA PRO A 150 -0.16 6.30 3.80
C PRO A 150 -0.65 5.11 4.62
N PHE A 151 -0.80 3.93 3.99
CA PHE A 151 -1.25 2.73 4.71
C PHE A 151 -0.35 2.39 5.90
N SER A 152 0.97 2.43 5.71
CA SER A 152 1.93 2.18 6.78
C SER A 152 1.70 3.08 8.00
N LYS A 153 1.37 4.35 7.77
CA LYS A 153 1.04 5.34 8.81
C LYS A 153 -0.31 5.05 9.45
N ALA A 154 -1.36 4.82 8.66
CA ALA A 154 -2.69 4.46 9.17
C ALA A 154 -2.66 3.19 10.04
N TYR A 155 -1.84 2.20 9.66
CA TYR A 155 -1.68 0.97 10.43
C TYR A 155 -0.97 1.21 11.77
N PHE A 156 0.16 1.91 11.76
CA PHE A 156 0.84 2.28 13.01
C PHE A 156 -0.07 3.13 13.91
N ASP A 157 -0.72 4.16 13.38
CA ASP A 157 -1.63 5.03 14.14
C ASP A 157 -2.79 4.26 14.74
N THR A 158 -3.33 3.28 14.01
CA THR A 158 -4.37 2.39 14.55
C THR A 158 -3.85 1.58 15.73
N LEU A 159 -2.68 0.96 15.60
CA LEU A 159 -2.08 0.17 16.67
C LEU A 159 -1.75 1.05 17.89
N ASP A 160 -1.19 2.24 17.66
CA ASP A 160 -0.82 3.19 18.71
C ASP A 160 -2.04 3.68 19.49
N ARG A 161 -3.09 4.11 18.78
CA ARG A 161 -4.34 4.62 19.39
C ARG A 161 -5.15 3.53 20.08
N ALA A 162 -5.05 2.30 19.60
CA ALA A 162 -5.63 1.13 20.26
C ALA A 162 -4.75 0.55 21.38
N GLN A 163 -3.61 1.19 21.70
CA GLN A 163 -2.65 0.73 22.71
C GLN A 163 -2.18 -0.72 22.49
N ASN A 164 -2.06 -1.13 21.22
CA ASN A 164 -1.65 -2.47 20.87
C ASN A 164 -0.15 -2.67 21.16
N ALA A 165 0.21 -3.75 21.85
CA ALA A 165 1.60 -4.07 22.19
C ALA A 165 2.54 -4.21 20.97
N SER A 166 2.01 -4.40 19.76
CA SER A 166 2.79 -4.48 18.53
C SER A 166 3.05 -3.14 17.87
N ALA A 167 2.51 -2.01 18.35
CA ALA A 167 2.68 -0.70 17.73
C ALA A 167 4.16 -0.33 17.49
N GLY A 168 5.02 -0.52 18.49
CA GLY A 168 6.47 -0.30 18.34
C GLY A 168 7.11 -1.13 17.22
N LYS A 169 6.58 -2.33 16.93
CA LYS A 169 7.07 -3.21 15.84
C LYS A 169 6.77 -2.72 14.43
N PHE A 170 6.00 -1.64 14.28
CA PHE A 170 5.68 -1.07 12.96
C PHE A 170 6.06 0.40 12.84
N LEU A 171 6.46 1.03 13.95
CA LEU A 171 6.83 2.44 14.05
C LEU A 171 7.84 2.86 12.98
N HIS A 172 8.99 2.19 12.90
CA HIS A 172 10.04 2.59 11.97
C HIS A 172 9.59 2.44 10.51
N LYS A 173 8.82 1.39 10.20
CA LYS A 173 8.31 1.19 8.84
C LYS A 173 7.32 2.28 8.44
N ALA A 174 6.44 2.69 9.35
CA ALA A 174 5.49 3.77 9.12
C ALA A 174 6.20 5.09 8.79
N TYR A 175 7.07 5.55 9.67
CA TYR A 175 7.72 6.86 9.50
C TYR A 175 8.77 6.88 8.40
N LEU A 176 9.55 5.81 8.22
CA LEU A 176 10.53 5.76 7.11
C LEU A 176 9.83 5.69 5.75
N CYS A 177 8.67 5.05 5.65
CA CYS A 177 7.87 5.10 4.43
C CYS A 177 7.23 6.45 4.18
N GLU A 178 6.77 7.13 5.21
CA GLU A 178 6.27 8.49 5.08
C GLU A 178 7.38 9.42 4.56
N LEU A 179 8.57 9.36 5.16
CA LEU A 179 9.74 10.13 4.73
C LEU A 179 10.16 9.82 3.27
N LYS A 180 9.99 8.59 2.81
CA LYS A 180 10.28 8.20 1.42
C LYS A 180 9.19 8.63 0.42
N MET A 181 7.92 8.47 0.79
CA MET A 181 6.78 8.74 -0.10
C MET A 181 6.61 10.24 -0.36
N TYR A 182 6.97 11.08 0.61
CA TYR A 182 7.05 12.52 0.43
C TYR A 182 8.49 12.89 0.09
N THR A 183 8.80 12.88 -1.20
CA THR A 183 10.08 13.34 -1.77
C THR A 183 10.38 14.83 -1.52
N SER A 184 9.53 15.53 -0.75
CA SER A 184 9.77 16.91 -0.33
C SER A 184 10.50 16.93 1.02
N PRO A 185 11.65 17.62 1.12
CA PRO A 185 12.48 17.71 2.33
C PRO A 185 11.81 18.36 3.57
N GLU A 186 10.53 18.73 3.50
CA GLU A 186 9.94 19.75 4.36
C GLU A 186 8.68 19.29 5.11
N ASN A 187 8.66 18.08 5.68
CA ASN A 187 7.68 17.79 6.72
C ASN A 187 8.30 17.71 8.13
N PRO A 188 8.64 18.87 8.76
CA PRO A 188 9.10 18.91 10.16
C PRO A 188 8.17 18.15 11.10
N SER A 189 6.85 18.17 10.83
CA SER A 189 5.87 17.50 11.68
C SER A 189 6.03 15.98 11.68
N THR A 190 6.33 15.35 10.54
CA THR A 190 6.62 13.92 10.45
C THR A 190 7.91 13.57 11.20
N ARG A 191 8.94 14.42 11.10
CA ARG A 191 10.24 14.21 11.74
C ARG A 191 10.12 14.24 13.27
N ASP A 192 9.46 15.26 13.79
CA ASP A 192 9.24 15.40 15.23
C ASP A 192 8.30 14.31 15.76
N ALA A 193 7.26 13.95 15.02
CA ALA A 193 6.38 12.85 15.39
C ALA A 193 7.13 11.51 15.43
N PHE A 194 8.06 11.26 14.50
CA PHE A 194 8.89 10.06 14.51
C PHE A 194 9.79 10.02 15.75
N ALA A 195 10.49 11.11 16.05
CA ALA A 195 11.37 11.20 17.22
C ALA A 195 10.57 10.99 18.54
N ALA A 196 9.42 11.65 18.67
CA ALA A 196 8.54 11.51 19.83
C ALA A 196 8.00 10.09 19.98
N ALA A 197 7.57 9.46 18.89
CA ALA A 197 7.11 8.07 18.90
C ALA A 197 8.26 7.12 19.27
N ALA A 198 9.46 7.31 18.72
CA ALA A 198 10.61 6.48 19.05
C ALA A 198 10.99 6.59 20.52
N ARG A 199 10.94 7.80 21.09
CA ARG A 199 11.09 8.02 22.54
C ARG A 199 10.06 7.23 23.34
N LYS A 200 8.77 7.32 22.95
CA LYS A 200 7.65 6.63 23.61
C LYS A 200 7.86 5.12 23.69
N TYR A 201 8.32 4.49 22.61
CA TYR A 201 8.42 3.03 22.53
C TYR A 201 9.77 2.45 22.93
N PHE A 202 10.85 3.20 22.76
CA PHE A 202 12.23 2.68 22.86
C PHE A 202 13.17 3.56 23.70
N GLY A 203 12.65 4.64 24.30
CA GLY A 203 13.40 5.51 25.20
C GLY A 203 14.26 6.57 24.51
N GLU A 204 15.00 7.34 25.31
CA GLU A 204 15.70 8.54 24.84
C GLU A 204 16.80 8.26 23.82
N GLN A 205 17.45 7.09 23.90
CA GLN A 205 18.47 6.74 22.92
C GLN A 205 17.86 6.58 21.53
N ALA A 206 16.68 5.98 21.42
CA ALA A 206 16.00 5.84 20.13
C ALA A 206 15.55 7.20 19.57
N GLU A 207 15.15 8.15 20.42
CA GLU A 207 14.89 9.53 19.99
C GLU A 207 16.16 10.15 19.36
N ARG A 208 17.31 10.03 20.04
CA ARG A 208 18.59 10.54 19.53
C ARG A 208 19.00 9.86 18.23
N ASP A 209 18.81 8.56 18.12
CA ASP A 209 19.13 7.79 16.91
C ASP A 209 18.23 8.23 15.73
N VAL A 210 16.92 8.39 15.97
CA VAL A 210 15.99 8.92 14.95
C VAL A 210 16.39 10.32 14.52
N ARG A 211 16.66 11.24 15.45
CA ARG A 211 17.07 12.61 15.11
C ARG A 211 18.38 12.63 14.32
N THR A 212 19.35 11.82 14.74
CA THR A 212 20.62 11.67 14.01
C THR A 212 20.37 11.17 12.59
N TYR A 213 19.55 10.13 12.44
CA TYR A 213 19.22 9.60 11.11
C TYR A 213 18.49 10.63 10.26
N VAL A 214 17.38 11.17 10.76
CA VAL A 214 16.46 12.01 10.00
C VAL A 214 17.07 13.37 9.68
N ASP A 215 17.60 14.06 10.69
CA ASP A 215 18.02 15.46 10.58
C ASP A 215 19.42 15.60 9.97
N VAL A 216 20.30 14.62 10.19
CA VAL A 216 21.70 14.70 9.75
C VAL A 216 21.91 13.96 8.43
N ILE A 217 21.33 12.76 8.28
CA ILE A 217 21.56 11.90 7.11
C ILE A 217 20.44 12.05 6.09
N HIS A 218 19.21 11.71 6.48
CA HIS A 218 18.10 11.54 5.56
C HIS A 218 17.75 12.85 4.84
N VAL A 219 17.57 13.96 5.54
CA VAL A 219 17.21 15.25 4.91
C VAL A 219 18.23 15.67 3.86
N LYS A 220 19.54 15.59 4.17
CA LYS A 220 20.61 15.97 3.23
C LYS A 220 20.65 15.04 2.02
N MET A 221 20.55 13.74 2.28
CA MET A 221 20.52 12.70 1.24
C MET A 221 19.29 12.84 0.34
N ALA A 222 18.11 13.09 0.91
CA ALA A 222 16.85 13.21 0.18
C ALA A 222 16.89 14.43 -0.74
N ALA A 223 17.33 15.59 -0.24
CA ALA A 223 17.49 16.80 -1.06
C ALA A 223 18.48 16.58 -2.22
N ALA A 224 19.65 15.97 -1.95
CA ALA A 224 20.64 15.69 -2.98
C ALA A 224 20.12 14.67 -4.02
N SER A 225 19.45 13.61 -3.59
CA SER A 225 18.84 12.62 -4.47
C SER A 225 17.71 13.22 -5.33
N TYR A 226 16.85 14.05 -4.73
CA TYR A 226 15.82 14.79 -5.45
C TYR A 226 16.41 15.64 -6.57
N ASN A 227 17.50 16.37 -6.30
CA ASN A 227 18.16 17.16 -7.33
C ASN A 227 18.76 16.30 -8.45
N LEU A 228 19.26 15.10 -8.14
CA LEU A 228 19.78 14.18 -9.16
C LEU A 228 18.67 13.66 -10.10
N VAL A 229 17.56 13.22 -9.51
CA VAL A 229 16.52 12.42 -10.20
C VAL A 229 15.33 13.27 -10.68
N VAL A 230 14.91 14.28 -9.92
CA VAL A 230 13.69 15.06 -10.20
C VAL A 230 14.02 16.51 -10.54
N GLY A 231 14.72 17.21 -9.66
CA GLY A 231 14.94 18.67 -9.74
C GLY A 231 15.68 19.15 -11.00
N ASN A 232 16.42 18.26 -11.66
CA ASN A 232 17.14 18.58 -12.89
C ASN A 232 16.50 17.95 -14.16
N GLY A 233 15.26 17.46 -14.06
CA GLY A 233 14.50 16.96 -15.20
C GLY A 233 15.06 15.67 -15.81
N ALA A 234 15.41 14.66 -15.00
CA ALA A 234 16.00 13.40 -15.52
C ALA A 234 15.11 12.70 -16.56
N LEU A 235 13.78 12.83 -16.45
CA LEU A 235 12.83 12.28 -17.42
C LEU A 235 12.78 13.08 -18.73
N GLY A 236 13.30 14.31 -18.75
CA GLY A 236 13.35 15.16 -19.94
C GLY A 236 14.66 15.05 -20.74
N GLN A 237 15.69 14.36 -20.23
CA GLN A 237 17.03 14.30 -20.85
C GLN A 237 17.38 12.94 -21.46
N GLY A 238 16.40 12.04 -21.62
CA GLY A 238 16.58 10.71 -22.21
C GLY A 238 16.95 9.64 -21.19
N TYR A 239 16.70 8.38 -21.56
CA TYR A 239 16.89 7.19 -20.75
C TYR A 239 18.35 6.96 -20.35
N ARG A 240 19.32 7.21 -21.24
CA ARG A 240 20.75 7.04 -20.90
C ARG A 240 21.18 7.97 -19.77
N GLU A 241 20.80 9.24 -19.86
CA GLU A 241 21.13 10.22 -18.83
C GLU A 241 20.39 9.94 -17.52
N SER A 242 19.11 9.58 -17.61
CA SER A 242 18.30 9.11 -16.49
C SER A 242 19.00 7.95 -15.75
N ALA A 243 19.51 6.94 -16.47
CA ALA A 243 20.28 5.84 -15.88
C ALA A 243 21.52 6.33 -15.13
N GLY A 244 22.30 7.25 -15.71
CA GLY A 244 23.47 7.83 -15.04
C GLY A 244 23.12 8.60 -13.76
N ARG A 245 21.97 9.27 -13.71
CA ARG A 245 21.47 9.99 -12.54
C ARG A 245 21.03 9.04 -11.43
N TYR A 246 20.32 7.97 -11.78
CA TYR A 246 19.99 6.91 -10.82
C TYR A 246 21.24 6.22 -10.26
N ALA A 247 22.28 6.02 -11.07
CA ALA A 247 23.55 5.46 -10.59
C ALA A 247 24.23 6.36 -9.53
N LYS A 248 24.23 7.69 -9.76
CA LYS A 248 24.70 8.66 -8.76
C LYS A 248 23.86 8.66 -7.48
N ALA A 249 22.54 8.53 -7.61
CA ALA A 249 21.66 8.41 -6.44
C ALA A 249 21.95 7.13 -5.65
N ALA A 250 22.19 5.99 -6.32
CA ALA A 250 22.59 4.75 -5.66
C ALA A 250 23.92 4.90 -4.89
N GLU A 251 24.91 5.57 -5.47
CA GLU A 251 26.18 5.87 -4.79
C GLU A 251 25.96 6.75 -3.54
N LEU A 252 25.16 7.80 -3.65
CA LEU A 252 24.79 8.67 -2.52
C LEU A 252 24.16 7.85 -1.37
N TYR A 253 23.26 6.91 -1.69
CA TYR A 253 22.64 6.05 -0.69
C TYR A 253 23.64 5.06 -0.05
N ARG A 254 24.58 4.49 -0.82
CA ARG A 254 25.66 3.65 -0.28
C ARG A 254 26.56 4.45 0.68
N ASN A 255 26.89 5.69 0.33
CA ASN A 255 27.66 6.59 1.22
C ASN A 255 26.87 6.92 2.51
N ALA A 256 25.56 7.10 2.42
CA ALA A 256 24.69 7.29 3.59
C ALA A 256 24.65 6.05 4.50
N ILE A 257 24.75 4.84 3.96
CA ILE A 257 24.86 3.60 4.77
C ILE A 257 26.15 3.61 5.59
N VAL A 258 27.28 3.92 4.94
CA VAL A 258 28.59 4.01 5.62
C VAL A 258 28.57 5.09 6.70
N ALA A 259 27.96 6.25 6.43
CA ALA A 259 27.79 7.31 7.42
C ALA A 259 26.92 6.85 8.60
N SER A 260 25.82 6.15 8.34
CA SER A 260 24.94 5.59 9.38
C SER A 260 25.69 4.61 10.28
N GLN A 261 26.50 3.72 9.69
CA GLN A 261 27.33 2.76 10.44
C GLN A 261 28.37 3.46 11.31
N ARG A 262 29.06 4.50 10.80
CA ARG A 262 30.02 5.29 11.58
C ARG A 262 29.39 6.01 12.76
N LEU A 263 28.12 6.41 12.65
CA LEU A 263 27.34 7.02 13.73
C LEU A 263 26.68 5.97 14.65
N GLY A 264 26.95 4.66 14.42
CA GLY A 264 26.42 3.56 15.20
C GLY A 264 24.91 3.35 15.05
N LEU A 265 24.33 3.77 13.93
CA LEU A 265 22.92 3.58 13.59
C LEU A 265 22.64 2.22 12.94
N ASP A 266 23.64 1.34 12.82
CA ASP A 266 23.55 -0.01 12.26
C ASP A 266 23.18 -1.08 13.30
N ARG A 267 23.07 -0.69 14.57
CA ARG A 267 22.68 -1.57 15.67
C ARG A 267 21.28 -2.17 15.46
N PRO A 268 21.07 -3.46 15.75
CA PRO A 268 19.75 -4.06 15.76
C PRO A 268 18.79 -3.36 16.72
N LEU A 269 17.51 -3.24 16.34
CA LEU A 269 16.44 -2.70 17.18
C LEU A 269 15.35 -3.75 17.35
N ASN A 270 15.02 -4.10 18.60
CA ASN A 270 14.01 -5.12 18.94
C ASN A 270 14.25 -6.50 18.29
N GLY A 271 15.50 -6.95 18.24
CA GLY A 271 15.85 -8.24 17.63
C GLY A 271 15.71 -8.27 16.10
N GLN A 272 15.60 -7.10 15.46
CA GLN A 272 15.56 -6.92 14.01
C GLN A 272 16.78 -6.13 13.53
N PRO A 273 17.21 -6.26 12.27
CA PRO A 273 18.26 -5.42 11.68
C PRO A 273 17.94 -3.93 11.84
N SER A 274 18.98 -3.09 11.81
CA SER A 274 18.80 -1.64 11.87
C SER A 274 17.79 -1.17 10.81
N PRO A 275 16.71 -0.46 11.21
CA PRO A 275 15.73 0.05 10.28
C PRO A 275 16.31 1.16 9.38
N TYR A 276 17.33 1.87 9.85
CA TYR A 276 17.98 2.96 9.12
C TYR A 276 18.82 2.43 7.96
N VAL A 277 19.68 1.44 8.24
CA VAL A 277 20.51 0.79 7.21
C VAL A 277 19.63 0.00 6.25
N ALA A 278 18.61 -0.69 6.76
CA ALA A 278 17.61 -1.36 5.94
C ALA A 278 16.93 -0.40 4.95
N HIS A 279 16.42 0.73 5.44
CA HIS A 279 15.75 1.72 4.60
C HIS A 279 16.68 2.28 3.52
N LEU A 280 17.92 2.64 3.86
CA LEU A 280 18.90 3.07 2.86
C LEU A 280 19.22 1.97 1.84
N GLY A 281 19.28 0.71 2.28
CA GLY A 281 19.45 -0.44 1.39
C GLY A 281 18.31 -0.59 0.38
N THR A 282 17.06 -0.31 0.78
CA THR A 282 15.94 -0.34 -0.17
C THR A 282 16.03 0.78 -1.21
N LEU A 283 16.49 1.96 -0.79
CA LEU A 283 16.74 3.09 -1.70
C LEU A 283 17.86 2.78 -2.71
N VAL A 284 18.93 2.11 -2.29
CA VAL A 284 19.98 1.60 -3.20
C VAL A 284 19.38 0.64 -4.22
N ALA A 285 18.63 -0.37 -3.76
CA ALA A 285 18.06 -1.39 -4.64
C ALA A 285 17.06 -0.80 -5.65
N GLU A 286 16.29 0.20 -5.27
CA GLU A 286 15.38 0.91 -6.17
C GLU A 286 16.12 1.76 -7.20
N ALA A 287 17.15 2.50 -6.77
CA ALA A 287 17.99 3.26 -7.68
C ALA A 287 18.67 2.34 -8.70
N ASP A 288 19.26 1.22 -8.26
CA ASP A 288 19.89 0.22 -9.13
C ASP A 288 18.88 -0.41 -10.11
N ARG A 289 17.65 -0.69 -9.67
CA ARG A 289 16.57 -1.16 -10.57
C ARG A 289 16.22 -0.12 -11.62
N SER A 290 16.14 1.16 -11.24
CA SER A 290 15.89 2.25 -12.18
C SER A 290 17.03 2.41 -13.18
N VAL A 291 18.30 2.20 -12.78
CA VAL A 291 19.43 2.12 -13.73
C VAL A 291 19.17 1.03 -14.76
N GLN A 292 18.87 -0.20 -14.33
CA GLN A 292 18.64 -1.32 -15.25
C GLN A 292 17.51 -1.05 -16.24
N VAL A 293 16.37 -0.54 -15.75
CA VAL A 293 15.22 -0.20 -16.60
C VAL A 293 15.58 0.89 -17.62
N ASN A 294 16.18 2.00 -17.16
CA ASN A 294 16.52 3.11 -18.05
C ASN A 294 17.62 2.74 -19.05
N SER A 295 18.63 1.97 -18.64
CA SER A 295 19.63 1.45 -19.59
C SER A 295 19.02 0.54 -20.65
N SER A 296 18.04 -0.28 -20.28
CA SER A 296 17.35 -1.16 -21.23
C SER A 296 16.50 -0.35 -22.23
N LEU A 297 15.81 0.68 -21.75
CA LEU A 297 15.04 1.59 -22.59
C LEU A 297 15.96 2.41 -23.52
N ALA A 298 17.11 2.88 -23.04
CA ALA A 298 18.08 3.59 -23.88
C ALA A 298 18.53 2.72 -25.07
N VAL A 299 18.83 1.44 -24.82
CA VAL A 299 19.14 0.48 -25.89
C VAL A 299 17.95 0.29 -26.84
N GLN A 300 16.74 0.12 -26.30
CA GLN A 300 15.52 -0.08 -27.10
C GLN A 300 15.22 1.11 -28.03
N TYR A 301 15.47 2.33 -27.57
CA TYR A 301 15.18 3.56 -28.30
C TYR A 301 16.38 4.15 -29.05
N ASN A 302 17.52 3.45 -29.10
CA ASN A 302 18.77 3.88 -29.73
C ASN A 302 19.26 5.26 -29.25
N GLU A 303 19.08 5.55 -27.96
CA GLU A 303 19.68 6.70 -27.29
C GLU A 303 21.08 6.36 -26.81
#